data_AF-A0A7X9P6S4-F1
#
_entry.id   AF-A0A7X9P6S4-F1
#
_cell.length_a   1.000
_cell.length_b   1.000
_cell.length_c   1.000
_cell.angle_alpha   90.00
_cell.angle_beta   90.00
_cell.angle_gamma   90.00
#
_symmetry.space_group_name_H-M   'P 1'
#
loop_
_entity.id
_entity.type
_entity.pdbx_description
1 polymer ?
#
loop_
_entity_poly.entity_id
_entity_poly.type
_entity_poly.pdbx_seq_one_letter_code
_entity_poly.pdbx_strand_id
1 'polypeptide(L)'
;APAPLDAGREAAAAPEAVVRPDATAEAVAPQDAGRTPDAAAPDPGTTPDAGPSGPPAAEAARVFATLQRDVQRCAEAEGPGRLQVRARVRGSDGRVREVSIESPYTGAAEQCVRNLVATLRFPTFAGESATLEHVYAVAEMQVGADVGPDASLQQQLEAEEARLRRLAKRCIVGVEGPVTVHVWINADTRTVTLRRVDGDVTDEQRACLADVARGANVPNVPSSTERAWRIQ
;
A
#
# COMPACT_ATOMS: atom_id res chain seq x y z
N ALA A 1 -33.26 38.19 -5.84
CA ALA A 1 -32.20 37.87 -6.81
C ALA A 1 -31.31 36.78 -6.21
N PRO A 2 -31.14 35.63 -6.86
CA PRO A 2 -30.04 34.72 -6.55
C PRO A 2 -29.07 34.59 -7.74
N ALA A 3 -27.77 34.60 -7.45
CA ALA A 3 -26.67 34.12 -8.29
C ALA A 3 -25.39 34.03 -7.43
N PRO A 4 -24.35 33.27 -7.83
CA PRO A 4 -24.40 31.91 -8.37
C PRO A 4 -23.31 30.97 -7.79
N LEU A 5 -23.49 29.68 -8.06
CA LEU A 5 -22.51 28.61 -8.36
C LEU A 5 -21.05 28.73 -7.84
N ASP A 6 -20.62 27.75 -7.05
CA ASP A 6 -19.29 27.17 -7.22
C ASP A 6 -19.33 25.65 -7.05
N ALA A 7 -18.91 24.94 -8.09
CA ALA A 7 -18.89 23.49 -8.21
C ALA A 7 -17.42 23.05 -8.23
N GLY A 8 -16.83 22.95 -7.04
CA GLY A 8 -15.49 22.38 -6.85
C GLY A 8 -15.53 20.85 -6.91
N ARG A 9 -15.70 20.29 -8.12
CA ARG A 9 -15.48 18.86 -8.37
C ARG A 9 -13.98 18.63 -8.54
N GLU A 10 -13.29 18.39 -7.42
CA GLU A 10 -11.90 17.96 -7.44
C GLU A 10 -11.85 16.51 -7.98
N ALA A 11 -11.37 16.39 -9.22
CA ALA A 11 -11.15 15.12 -9.87
C ALA A 11 -9.96 14.42 -9.20
N ALA A 12 -10.24 13.31 -8.53
CA ALA A 12 -9.21 12.36 -8.12
C ALA A 12 -8.37 11.98 -9.35
N ALA A 13 -7.09 12.38 -9.33
CA ALA A 13 -6.12 11.99 -10.34
C ALA A 13 -6.01 10.45 -10.35
N ALA A 14 -6.37 9.84 -11.47
CA ALA A 14 -6.21 8.41 -11.69
C ALA A 14 -4.72 8.07 -11.77
N PRO A 15 -4.26 6.96 -11.14
CA PRO A 15 -2.88 6.52 -11.29
C PRO A 15 -2.65 5.94 -12.71
N GLU A 16 -1.64 6.46 -13.40
CA GLU A 16 -1.18 5.94 -14.69
C GLU A 16 -0.48 4.59 -14.49
N ALA A 17 -1.07 3.52 -15.03
CA ALA A 17 -0.41 2.24 -15.21
C ALA A 17 0.45 2.32 -16.49
N VAL A 18 1.77 2.33 -16.33
CA VAL A 18 2.72 2.28 -17.46
C VAL A 18 2.97 0.81 -17.80
N VAL A 19 2.47 0.36 -18.94
CA VAL A 19 2.79 -0.96 -19.51
C VAL A 19 4.01 -0.78 -20.41
N ARG A 20 5.14 -1.37 -20.02
CA ARG A 20 6.32 -1.48 -20.89
C ARG A 20 6.37 -2.87 -21.51
N PRO A 21 6.26 -3.01 -22.84
CA PRO A 21 6.55 -4.28 -23.49
C PRO A 21 8.06 -4.53 -23.43
N ASP A 22 8.47 -5.61 -22.78
CA ASP A 22 9.84 -6.12 -22.87
C ASP A 22 9.93 -6.98 -24.15
N ALA A 23 10.64 -6.45 -25.15
CA ALA A 23 11.01 -7.19 -26.34
C ALA A 23 12.35 -7.88 -26.09
N THR A 24 12.31 -9.07 -25.52
CA THR A 24 13.44 -9.99 -25.54
C THR A 24 13.09 -11.18 -26.42
N ALA A 25 13.42 -11.07 -27.71
CA ALA A 25 13.57 -12.20 -28.60
C ALA A 25 14.95 -12.10 -29.26
N GLU A 26 15.84 -13.00 -28.83
CA GLU A 26 17.09 -13.31 -29.50
C GLU A 26 16.82 -13.69 -30.96
N ALA A 27 17.59 -13.11 -31.89
CA ALA A 27 17.77 -13.67 -33.23
C ALA A 27 19.21 -13.46 -33.69
N VAL A 28 19.90 -14.57 -33.90
CA VAL A 28 21.26 -14.71 -34.39
C VAL A 28 21.26 -14.67 -35.94
N ALA A 29 21.96 -13.66 -36.51
CA ALA A 29 22.69 -13.61 -37.81
C ALA A 29 21.95 -13.88 -39.17
N PRO A 30 22.52 -13.54 -40.37
CA PRO A 30 23.59 -12.58 -40.73
C PRO A 30 23.35 -11.76 -42.07
N GLN A 31 24.35 -10.93 -42.44
CA GLN A 31 24.76 -10.41 -43.78
C GLN A 31 24.05 -9.22 -44.47
N ASP A 32 24.84 -8.15 -44.65
CA ASP A 32 25.26 -7.49 -45.91
C ASP A 32 24.30 -7.49 -47.14
N ALA A 33 23.86 -6.28 -47.54
CA ALA A 33 24.07 -5.67 -48.86
C ALA A 33 23.12 -4.47 -49.05
N GLY A 34 23.63 -3.40 -49.65
CA GLY A 34 22.97 -2.10 -49.73
C GLY A 34 21.88 -1.95 -50.80
N ARG A 35 21.37 -0.70 -50.85
CA ARG A 35 20.74 0.04 -51.97
C ARG A 35 19.36 0.62 -51.59
N THR A 36 19.32 1.94 -51.45
CA THR A 36 18.12 2.82 -51.49
C THR A 36 17.66 3.02 -52.94
N PRO A 37 16.62 3.83 -53.22
CA PRO A 37 15.21 3.75 -52.82
C PRO A 37 14.29 3.81 -54.08
N ASP A 38 13.02 3.40 -54.01
CA ASP A 38 11.97 4.10 -54.79
C ASP A 38 10.56 3.79 -54.30
N ALA A 39 9.69 4.77 -54.50
CA ALA A 39 8.34 4.86 -53.98
C ALA A 39 7.38 3.94 -54.74
N ALA A 40 6.57 3.19 -53.99
CA ALA A 40 5.32 2.61 -54.47
C ALA A 40 4.26 2.74 -53.37
N ALA A 41 3.04 3.05 -53.79
CA ALA A 41 1.89 3.47 -53.00
C ALA A 41 1.55 2.53 -51.82
N PRO A 42 0.93 3.04 -50.74
CA PRO A 42 0.41 2.19 -49.67
C PRO A 42 -0.83 1.43 -50.17
N ASP A 43 -0.72 0.10 -50.26
CA ASP A 43 -1.85 -0.83 -50.26
C ASP A 43 -2.73 -0.61 -49.01
N PRO A 44 -4.06 -0.39 -49.13
CA PRO A 44 -4.96 -0.44 -48.00
C PRO A 44 -5.27 -1.91 -47.70
N GLY A 45 -4.31 -2.61 -47.09
CA GLY A 45 -4.42 -4.05 -46.95
C GLY A 45 -3.49 -4.70 -45.93
N THR A 46 -3.04 -3.97 -44.91
CA THR A 46 -2.43 -4.60 -43.72
C THR A 46 -2.57 -3.65 -42.54
N THR A 47 -3.63 -3.79 -41.75
CA THR A 47 -3.57 -3.37 -40.35
C THR A 47 -2.73 -4.41 -39.61
N PRO A 48 -1.55 -4.07 -39.07
CA PRO A 48 -0.89 -4.92 -38.11
C PRO A 48 -1.59 -4.70 -36.77
N ASP A 49 -2.77 -5.29 -36.58
CA ASP A 49 -3.39 -5.33 -35.26
C ASP A 49 -2.80 -6.52 -34.48
N ALA A 50 -1.51 -6.38 -34.16
CA ALA A 50 -0.99 -7.03 -32.98
C ALA A 50 -1.69 -6.36 -31.79
N GLY A 51 -2.88 -6.85 -31.45
CA GLY A 51 -3.58 -6.47 -30.24
C GLY A 51 -2.61 -6.58 -29.04
N PRO A 52 -2.84 -5.80 -27.98
CA PRO A 52 -1.87 -5.69 -26.89
C PRO A 52 -1.48 -7.08 -26.38
N SER A 53 -0.18 -7.38 -26.39
CA SER A 53 0.39 -8.66 -25.91
C SER A 53 0.24 -8.86 -24.39
N GLY A 54 -0.49 -7.97 -23.71
CA GLY A 54 -0.75 -7.96 -22.29
C GLY A 54 -2.20 -7.57 -22.01
N PRO A 55 -2.66 -7.70 -20.75
CA PRO A 55 -3.99 -7.27 -20.38
C PRO A 55 -4.13 -5.75 -20.60
N PRO A 56 -5.32 -5.24 -20.92
CA PRO A 56 -5.55 -3.80 -21.05
C PRO A 56 -5.06 -3.07 -19.80
N ALA A 57 -4.30 -1.98 -19.96
CA ALA A 57 -3.69 -1.26 -18.83
C ALA A 57 -4.71 -0.85 -17.76
N ALA A 58 -5.90 -0.42 -18.19
CA ALA A 58 -7.00 -0.07 -17.29
C ALA A 58 -7.51 -1.27 -16.46
N GLU A 59 -7.48 -2.47 -17.02
CA GLU A 59 -7.91 -3.68 -16.35
C GLU A 59 -6.84 -4.19 -15.38
N ALA A 60 -5.57 -4.16 -15.78
CA ALA A 60 -4.45 -4.42 -14.88
C ALA A 60 -4.47 -3.48 -13.67
N ALA A 61 -4.70 -2.18 -13.88
CA ALA A 61 -4.82 -1.19 -12.82
C ALA A 61 -5.96 -1.52 -11.85
N ARG A 62 -7.12 -1.96 -12.37
CA ARG A 62 -8.27 -2.38 -11.53
C ARG A 62 -7.92 -3.58 -10.65
N VAL A 63 -7.23 -4.58 -11.21
CA VAL A 63 -6.80 -5.77 -10.47
C VAL A 63 -5.84 -5.37 -9.33
N PHE A 64 -4.83 -4.55 -9.61
CA PHE A 64 -3.90 -4.07 -8.56
C PHE A 64 -4.60 -3.21 -7.50
N ALA A 65 -5.55 -2.35 -7.90
CA ALA A 65 -6.28 -1.47 -6.99
C ALA A 65 -7.08 -2.25 -5.92
N THR A 66 -7.44 -3.52 -6.17
CA THR A 66 -8.10 -4.37 -5.17
C THR A 66 -7.26 -4.56 -3.91
N LEU A 67 -5.93 -4.51 -4.03
CA LEU A 67 -5.01 -4.70 -2.90
C LEU A 67 -4.68 -3.40 -2.15
N GLN A 68 -5.14 -2.24 -2.60
CA GLN A 68 -4.72 -0.95 -2.04
C GLN A 68 -4.86 -0.90 -0.51
N ARG A 69 -5.99 -1.38 0.03
CA ARG A 69 -6.23 -1.42 1.49
C ARG A 69 -5.34 -2.43 2.21
N ASP A 70 -5.01 -3.54 1.58
CA ASP A 70 -4.18 -4.59 2.19
C ASP A 70 -2.72 -4.20 2.19
N VAL A 71 -2.26 -3.58 1.11
CA VAL A 71 -0.92 -2.96 1.00
C VAL A 71 -0.75 -1.86 2.04
N GLN A 72 -1.77 -1.03 2.25
CA GLN A 72 -1.72 0.00 3.28
C GLN A 72 -1.66 -0.59 4.70
N ARG A 73 -2.29 -1.74 4.93
CA ARG A 73 -2.15 -2.49 6.19
C ARG A 73 -0.76 -3.09 6.37
N CYS A 74 -0.14 -3.60 5.31
CA CYS A 74 1.23 -4.12 5.35
C CYS A 74 2.26 -3.04 5.73
N ALA A 75 2.03 -1.80 5.28
CA ALA A 75 2.93 -0.67 5.49
C ALA A 75 2.53 0.27 6.65
N GLU A 76 1.48 -0.07 7.42
CA GLU A 76 0.95 0.80 8.49
C GLU A 76 2.02 1.23 9.50
N ALA A 77 2.91 0.31 9.88
CA ALA A 77 3.94 0.56 10.87
C ALA A 77 5.13 1.38 10.35
N GLU A 78 5.27 1.50 9.03
CA GLU A 78 6.40 2.14 8.36
C GLU A 78 6.14 3.63 8.05
N GLY A 79 4.87 4.05 8.09
CA GLY A 79 4.46 5.42 7.77
C GLY A 79 4.18 5.67 6.29
N PRO A 80 3.97 6.93 5.89
CA PRO A 80 3.61 7.28 4.52
C PRO A 80 4.77 7.06 3.55
N GLY A 81 4.45 6.65 2.33
CA GLY A 81 5.45 6.46 1.29
C GLY A 81 4.88 5.87 0.01
N ARG A 82 5.78 5.57 -0.93
CA ARG A 82 5.43 4.98 -2.22
C ARG A 82 6.21 3.70 -2.42
N LEU A 83 5.52 2.66 -2.88
CA LEU A 83 6.16 1.44 -3.34
C LEU A 83 5.79 1.19 -4.81
N GLN A 84 6.77 0.81 -5.62
CA GLN A 84 6.55 0.37 -6.97
C GLN A 84 6.59 -1.15 -7.00
N VAL A 85 5.52 -1.76 -7.48
CA VAL A 85 5.42 -3.19 -7.73
C VAL A 85 5.57 -3.43 -9.22
N ARG A 86 6.43 -4.39 -9.59
CA ARG A 86 6.50 -4.97 -10.92
C ARG A 86 6.15 -6.45 -10.82
N ALA A 87 5.13 -6.89 -11.55
CA ALA A 87 4.67 -8.28 -11.54
C ALA A 87 4.77 -8.87 -12.95
N ARG A 88 5.44 -10.02 -13.08
CA ARG A 88 5.43 -10.80 -14.31
C ARG A 88 4.25 -11.76 -14.29
N VAL A 89 3.34 -11.59 -15.24
CA VAL A 89 2.08 -12.35 -15.33
C VAL A 89 2.15 -13.27 -16.53
N ARG A 90 1.73 -14.52 -16.36
CA ARG A 90 1.61 -15.47 -17.47
C ARG A 90 0.26 -15.29 -18.18
N GLY A 91 0.24 -15.15 -19.49
CA GLY A 91 -0.99 -14.84 -20.22
C GLY A 91 -2.01 -15.97 -20.29
N SER A 92 -1.54 -17.23 -20.28
CA SER A 92 -2.43 -18.40 -20.39
C SER A 92 -3.37 -18.61 -19.20
N ASP A 93 -2.97 -18.16 -18.01
CA ASP A 93 -3.74 -18.34 -16.77
C ASP A 93 -3.88 -17.05 -15.93
N GLY A 94 -3.30 -15.95 -16.39
CA GLY A 94 -3.32 -14.66 -15.72
C GLY A 94 -2.62 -14.65 -14.36
N ARG A 95 -1.81 -15.68 -14.03
CA ARG A 95 -1.18 -15.79 -12.72
C ARG A 95 0.14 -15.01 -12.68
N VAL A 96 0.36 -14.35 -11.55
CA VAL A 96 1.66 -13.75 -11.21
C VAL A 96 2.68 -14.88 -10.99
N ARG A 97 3.85 -14.74 -11.62
CA ARG A 97 4.98 -15.68 -11.52
C ARG A 97 6.18 -15.10 -10.80
N GLU A 98 6.36 -13.80 -10.93
CA GLU A 98 7.45 -13.06 -10.33
C GLU A 98 6.96 -11.71 -9.85
N VAL A 99 7.48 -11.25 -8.72
CA VAL A 99 7.16 -9.97 -8.12
C VAL A 99 8.47 -9.30 -7.73
N SER A 100 8.67 -8.07 -8.16
CA SER A 100 9.76 -7.20 -7.75
C SER A 100 9.17 -5.95 -7.14
N ILE A 101 9.71 -5.53 -6.00
CA ILE A 101 9.23 -4.36 -5.26
C ILE A 101 10.42 -3.43 -5.09
N GLU A 102 10.19 -2.16 -5.42
CA GLU A 102 11.09 -1.05 -5.11
C GLU A 102 10.37 -0.19 -4.07
N SER A 103 10.86 -0.18 -2.84
CA SER A 103 10.22 0.55 -1.74
C SER A 103 11.22 1.10 -0.72
N PRO A 104 10.82 2.14 0.04
CA PRO A 104 11.59 2.63 1.18
C PRO A 104 11.34 1.82 2.47
N TYR A 105 10.51 0.77 2.43
CA TYR A 105 10.05 0.05 3.61
C TYR A 105 10.95 -1.12 3.99
N THR A 106 10.82 -1.62 5.22
CA THR A 106 11.54 -2.82 5.65
C THR A 106 11.10 -4.07 4.89
N GLY A 107 11.97 -5.09 4.88
CA GLY A 107 11.70 -6.37 4.22
C GLY A 107 10.45 -7.11 4.71
N ALA A 108 9.95 -6.83 5.92
CA ALA A 108 8.71 -7.42 6.42
C ALA A 108 7.47 -6.85 5.70
N ALA A 109 7.40 -5.54 5.54
CA ALA A 109 6.34 -4.87 4.79
C ALA A 109 6.39 -5.27 3.31
N GLU A 110 7.58 -5.30 2.71
CA GLU A 110 7.78 -5.77 1.34
C GLU A 110 7.34 -7.23 1.15
N GLN A 111 7.70 -8.12 2.07
CA GLN A 111 7.30 -9.52 2.00
C GLN A 111 5.78 -9.69 2.12
N CYS A 112 5.13 -8.89 2.98
CA CYS A 112 3.67 -8.85 3.10
C CYS A 112 3.01 -8.46 1.77
N VAL A 113 3.48 -7.36 1.14
CA VAL A 113 2.97 -6.92 -0.17
C VAL A 113 3.24 -7.95 -1.26
N ARG A 114 4.44 -8.55 -1.28
CA ARG A 114 4.82 -9.60 -2.24
C ARG A 114 3.85 -10.77 -2.20
N ASN A 115 3.49 -11.23 -0.99
CA ASN A 115 2.54 -12.31 -0.80
C ASN A 115 1.15 -11.94 -1.33
N LEU A 116 0.68 -10.71 -1.07
CA LEU A 116 -0.60 -10.23 -1.58
C LEU A 116 -0.63 -10.19 -3.11
N VAL A 117 0.38 -9.59 -3.73
CA VAL A 117 0.49 -9.46 -5.19
C VAL A 117 0.55 -10.85 -5.85
N ALA A 118 1.24 -11.81 -5.25
CA ALA A 118 1.31 -13.18 -5.75
C ALA A 118 -0.05 -13.89 -5.80
N THR A 119 -1.06 -13.41 -5.05
CA THR A 119 -2.43 -13.96 -5.09
C THR A 119 -3.28 -13.42 -6.23
N LEU A 120 -2.84 -12.34 -6.88
CA LEU A 120 -3.60 -11.71 -7.96
C LEU A 120 -3.77 -12.64 -9.15
N ARG A 121 -4.93 -12.50 -9.79
CA ARG A 121 -5.21 -13.08 -11.10
C ARG A 121 -5.69 -12.01 -12.04
N PHE A 122 -4.99 -11.92 -13.16
CA PHE A 122 -5.35 -11.06 -14.28
C PHE A 122 -6.23 -11.84 -15.28
N PRO A 123 -6.99 -11.14 -16.13
CA PRO A 123 -7.60 -11.77 -17.29
C PRO A 123 -6.54 -12.43 -18.16
N THR A 124 -6.91 -13.52 -18.82
CA THR A 124 -6.03 -14.17 -19.80
C THR A 124 -5.84 -13.28 -21.02
N PHE A 125 -4.65 -13.29 -21.60
CA PHE A 125 -4.29 -12.49 -22.78
C PHE A 125 -3.44 -13.32 -23.74
N ALA A 126 -3.35 -12.87 -25.00
CA ALA A 126 -2.75 -13.65 -26.08
C ALA A 126 -1.21 -13.80 -25.96
N GLY A 127 -0.52 -12.89 -25.27
CA GLY A 127 0.92 -12.99 -25.04
C GLY A 127 1.31 -14.07 -24.02
N GLU A 128 2.53 -14.60 -24.13
CA GLU A 128 3.02 -15.64 -23.20
C GLU A 128 3.17 -15.11 -21.77
N SER A 129 3.71 -13.90 -21.63
CA SER A 129 3.79 -13.17 -20.37
C SER A 129 3.80 -11.66 -20.59
N ALA A 130 3.39 -10.91 -19.56
CA ALA A 130 3.46 -9.46 -19.54
C ALA A 130 4.02 -9.00 -18.19
N THR A 131 4.86 -7.95 -18.21
CA THR A 131 5.30 -7.26 -17.00
C THR A 131 4.38 -6.08 -16.75
N LEU A 132 3.74 -6.07 -15.59
CA LEU A 132 2.81 -5.04 -15.19
C LEU A 132 3.39 -4.27 -14.01
N GLU A 133 3.30 -2.95 -14.08
CA GLU A 133 3.79 -2.07 -13.02
C GLU A 133 2.62 -1.34 -12.35
N HIS A 134 2.72 -1.20 -11.03
CA HIS A 134 1.76 -0.41 -10.26
C HIS A 134 2.45 0.28 -9.09
N VAL A 135 2.11 1.55 -8.88
CA VAL A 135 2.61 2.33 -7.74
C VAL A 135 1.52 2.40 -6.70
N TYR A 136 1.77 1.81 -5.52
CA TYR A 136 0.90 2.02 -4.38
C TYR A 136 1.39 3.24 -3.60
N ALA A 137 0.50 4.23 -3.46
CA ALA A 137 0.66 5.26 -2.47
C ALA A 137 0.15 4.73 -1.14
N VAL A 138 1.04 4.53 -0.18
CA VAL A 138 0.65 4.36 1.22
C VAL A 138 0.46 5.78 1.72
N ALA A 139 -0.78 6.24 1.64
CA ALA A 139 -1.13 7.46 2.31
C ALA A 139 -0.82 7.29 3.80
N GLU A 140 -0.40 8.38 4.42
CA GLU A 140 -0.48 8.51 5.86
C GLU A 140 -1.87 8.03 6.23
N MET A 141 -1.98 6.87 6.89
CA MET A 141 -3.30 6.43 7.26
C MET A 141 -3.80 7.49 8.23
N GLN A 142 -4.78 8.26 7.76
CA GLN A 142 -5.78 8.84 8.61
C GLN A 142 -6.50 7.67 9.27
N VAL A 143 -5.85 7.04 10.26
CA VAL A 143 -6.48 6.08 11.16
C VAL A 143 -7.31 6.91 12.12
N GLY A 144 -8.38 7.47 11.58
CA GLY A 144 -9.29 8.36 12.25
C GLY A 144 -10.37 8.69 11.23
N ALA A 145 -11.54 8.08 11.40
CA ALA A 145 -12.76 8.59 10.80
C ALA A 145 -12.81 10.11 11.00
N ASP A 146 -13.01 10.88 9.93
CA ASP A 146 -13.49 12.27 9.93
C ASP A 146 -13.31 13.05 11.24
N VAL A 147 -12.06 13.25 11.66
CA VAL A 147 -11.74 14.31 12.60
C VAL A 147 -10.68 15.14 11.92
N GLY A 148 -11.14 16.17 11.19
CA GLY A 148 -10.28 17.16 10.56
C GLY A 148 -9.35 17.82 11.58
N PRO A 149 -8.42 18.69 11.14
CA PRO A 149 -7.53 19.43 12.03
C PRO A 149 -8.25 20.28 13.11
N ASP A 150 -9.57 20.48 12.95
CA ASP A 150 -10.47 21.15 13.91
C ASP A 150 -11.12 20.21 14.95
N ALA A 151 -10.80 18.92 14.90
CA ALA A 151 -11.17 17.95 15.90
C ALA A 151 -10.67 18.36 17.28
N SER A 152 -11.55 18.32 18.28
CA SER A 152 -11.11 18.55 19.65
C SER A 152 -9.98 17.59 20.02
N LEU A 153 -8.96 18.09 20.74
CA LEU A 153 -7.85 17.29 21.27
C LEU A 153 -8.32 15.98 21.92
N GLN A 154 -9.47 16.06 22.61
CA GLN A 154 -10.14 14.95 23.25
C GLN A 154 -10.51 13.83 22.26
N GLN A 155 -11.12 14.18 21.12
CA GLN A 155 -11.50 13.20 20.08
C GLN A 155 -10.27 12.57 19.42
N GLN A 156 -9.22 13.35 19.19
CA GLN A 156 -7.96 12.82 18.64
C GLN A 156 -7.32 11.82 19.60
N LEU A 157 -7.30 12.12 20.90
CA LEU A 157 -6.81 11.21 21.94
C LEU A 157 -7.64 9.93 22.02
N GLU A 158 -8.97 10.04 21.97
CA GLU A 158 -9.87 8.86 22.02
C GLU A 158 -9.72 7.97 20.80
N ALA A 159 -9.57 8.56 19.60
CA ALA A 159 -9.36 7.82 18.36
C ALA A 159 -8.02 7.06 18.38
N GLU A 160 -6.95 7.73 18.83
CA GLU A 160 -5.64 7.08 18.95
C GLU A 160 -5.64 6.02 20.04
N GLU A 161 -6.27 6.27 21.19
CA GLU A 161 -6.43 5.27 22.24
C GLU A 161 -7.17 4.03 21.73
N ALA A 162 -8.26 4.22 20.97
CA ALA A 162 -8.99 3.12 20.37
C ALA A 162 -8.14 2.33 19.36
N ARG A 163 -7.28 3.01 18.59
CA ARG A 163 -6.32 2.38 17.69
C ARG A 163 -5.30 1.55 18.46
N LEU A 164 -4.64 2.13 19.45
CA LEU A 164 -3.62 1.47 20.25
C LEU A 164 -4.18 0.27 21.00
N ARG A 165 -5.39 0.35 21.54
CA ARG A 165 -6.08 -0.80 22.14
C ARG A 165 -6.28 -1.94 21.15
N ARG A 166 -6.68 -1.65 19.90
CA ARG A 166 -6.82 -2.68 18.85
C ARG A 166 -5.49 -3.34 18.49
N LEU A 167 -4.42 -2.54 18.40
CA LEU A 167 -3.07 -3.04 18.13
C LEU A 167 -2.56 -3.90 19.29
N ALA A 168 -2.71 -3.43 20.52
CA ALA A 168 -2.27 -4.10 21.74
C ALA A 168 -2.99 -5.44 21.97
N LYS A 169 -4.26 -5.58 21.57
CA LYS A 169 -4.96 -6.88 21.56
C LYS A 169 -4.23 -7.96 20.75
N ARG A 170 -3.52 -7.58 19.69
CA ARG A 170 -2.74 -8.53 18.88
C ARG A 170 -1.49 -9.01 19.59
N CYS A 171 -0.97 -8.24 20.55
CA CYS A 171 0.19 -8.63 21.36
C CYS A 171 -0.18 -9.63 22.46
N ILE A 172 -1.39 -9.56 23.01
CA ILE A 172 -1.80 -10.37 24.17
C ILE A 172 -2.70 -11.55 23.80
N VAL A 173 -2.53 -12.10 22.60
CA VAL A 173 -3.29 -13.27 22.14
C VAL A 173 -3.00 -14.46 23.08
N GLY A 174 -4.05 -15.07 23.61
CA GLY A 174 -3.95 -16.20 24.54
C GLY A 174 -3.76 -15.84 26.01
N VAL A 175 -3.74 -14.55 26.37
CA VAL A 175 -3.76 -14.13 27.79
C VAL A 175 -5.16 -14.29 28.35
N GLU A 176 -5.28 -15.02 29.47
CA GLU A 176 -6.53 -15.16 30.19
C GLU A 176 -6.72 -14.01 31.19
N GLY A 177 -7.78 -13.23 31.00
CA GLY A 177 -8.16 -12.15 31.91
C GLY A 177 -7.77 -10.74 31.45
N PRO A 178 -8.20 -9.71 32.20
CA PRO A 178 -8.01 -8.33 31.80
C PRO A 178 -6.55 -7.89 31.96
N VAL A 179 -5.96 -7.36 30.90
CA VAL A 179 -4.64 -6.72 30.93
C VAL A 179 -4.83 -5.21 31.00
N THR A 180 -4.20 -4.54 31.96
CA THR A 180 -4.19 -3.08 32.06
C THR A 180 -2.81 -2.55 31.72
N VAL A 181 -2.74 -1.72 30.68
CA VAL A 181 -1.50 -1.14 30.17
C VAL A 181 -1.45 0.32 30.62
N HIS A 182 -0.44 0.67 31.39
CA HIS A 182 -0.18 2.06 31.80
C HIS A 182 0.88 2.65 30.89
N VAL A 183 0.53 3.76 30.26
CA VAL A 183 1.41 4.49 29.37
C VAL A 183 1.62 5.92 29.86
N TRP A 184 2.80 6.44 29.61
CA TRP A 184 3.13 7.84 29.81
C TRP A 184 3.15 8.53 28.45
N ILE A 185 2.32 9.56 28.29
CA ILE A 185 2.31 10.43 27.11
C ILE A 185 3.16 11.64 27.45
N ASN A 186 4.27 11.83 26.74
CA ASN A 186 5.15 12.97 26.90
C ASN A 186 4.74 14.09 25.93
N ALA A 187 4.33 15.24 26.45
CA ALA A 187 3.90 16.39 25.65
C ALA A 187 5.06 17.02 24.87
N ASP A 188 6.25 17.06 25.48
CA ASP A 188 7.43 17.74 24.92
C ASP A 188 8.00 16.95 23.74
N THR A 189 8.15 15.64 23.90
CA THR A 189 8.72 14.76 22.89
C THR A 189 7.68 14.14 21.97
N ARG A 190 6.39 14.31 22.28
CA ARG A 190 5.26 13.68 21.55
C ARG A 190 5.43 12.17 21.42
N THR A 191 5.90 11.53 22.48
CA THR A 191 6.11 10.08 22.53
C THR A 191 5.24 9.44 23.59
N VAL A 192 4.83 8.20 23.33
CA VAL A 192 4.18 7.35 24.34
C VAL A 192 5.17 6.30 24.80
N THR A 193 5.31 6.17 26.11
CA THR A 193 6.22 5.19 26.74
C THR A 193 5.40 4.22 27.57
N LEU A 194 5.60 2.92 27.35
CA LEU A 194 5.04 1.90 28.22
C LEU A 194 5.68 1.99 29.61
N ARG A 195 4.87 2.23 30.64
CA ARG A 195 5.34 2.33 32.04
C ARG A 195 5.20 1.02 32.77
N ARG A 196 4.01 0.43 32.70
CA ARG A 196 3.63 -0.74 33.47
C ARG A 196 2.56 -1.52 32.75
N VAL A 197 2.58 -2.84 32.93
CA VAL A 197 1.49 -3.73 32.50
C VAL A 197 1.06 -4.52 33.73
N ASP A 198 -0.22 -4.44 34.05
CA ASP A 198 -0.87 -5.27 35.06
C ASP A 198 -1.63 -6.39 34.35
N GLY A 199 -1.27 -7.64 34.62
CA GLY A 199 -1.81 -8.82 33.97
C GLY A 199 -0.73 -9.88 33.80
N ASP A 200 -1.16 -11.11 33.50
CA ASP A 200 -0.24 -12.22 33.22
C ASP A 200 0.21 -12.14 31.75
N VAL A 201 1.27 -11.36 31.52
CA VAL A 201 1.86 -11.17 30.20
C VAL A 201 3.31 -11.61 30.20
N THR A 202 3.74 -12.28 29.13
CA THR A 202 5.13 -12.68 28.95
C THR A 202 6.01 -11.48 28.58
N ASP A 203 7.33 -11.63 28.68
CA ASP A 203 8.28 -10.59 28.27
C ASP A 203 8.18 -10.26 26.78
N GLU A 204 7.88 -11.24 25.93
CA GLU A 204 7.66 -11.06 24.49
C GLU A 204 6.39 -10.22 24.23
N GLN A 205 5.31 -10.51 24.95
CA GLN A 205 4.08 -9.72 24.86
C GLN A 205 4.29 -8.29 25.38
N ARG A 206 5.08 -8.12 26.45
CA ARG A 206 5.48 -6.82 26.98
C ARG A 206 6.31 -6.02 25.96
N ALA A 207 7.24 -6.66 25.26
CA ALA A 207 8.02 -6.03 24.20
C ALA A 207 7.11 -5.58 23.04
N CYS A 208 6.19 -6.43 22.59
CA CYS A 208 5.19 -6.07 21.58
C CYS A 208 4.32 -4.88 22.02
N LEU A 209 3.86 -4.85 23.28
CA LEU A 209 3.11 -3.72 23.83
C LEU A 209 3.94 -2.43 23.87
N ALA A 210 5.25 -2.53 24.13
CA ALA A 210 6.16 -1.38 24.10
C ALA A 210 6.38 -0.85 22.68
N ASP A 211 6.41 -1.73 21.67
CA ASP A 211 6.46 -1.34 20.26
C ASP A 211 5.17 -0.63 19.83
N VAL A 212 4.01 -1.16 20.22
CA VAL A 212 2.71 -0.52 19.97
C VAL A 212 2.65 0.87 20.60
N ALA A 213 3.11 1.03 21.84
CA ALA A 213 3.17 2.34 22.49
C ALA A 213 4.11 3.30 21.74
N ARG A 214 5.29 2.85 21.31
CA ARG A 214 6.23 3.70 20.56
C ARG A 214 5.70 4.17 19.20
N GLY A 215 4.85 3.38 18.55
CA GLY A 215 4.20 3.71 17.28
C GLY A 215 2.95 4.59 17.40
N ALA A 216 2.64 5.10 18.60
CA ALA A 216 1.50 5.97 18.83
C ALA A 216 1.70 7.37 18.25
N ASN A 217 0.66 7.89 17.60
CA ASN A 217 0.64 9.29 17.16
C ASN A 217 0.10 10.17 18.29
N VAL A 218 0.98 10.97 18.92
CA VAL A 218 0.59 11.81 20.06
C VAL A 218 0.09 13.17 19.57
N PRO A 219 -1.21 13.50 19.74
CA PRO A 219 -1.70 14.85 19.45
C PRO A 219 -1.06 15.85 20.42
N ASN A 220 -1.12 17.14 20.08
CA ASN A 220 -0.45 18.20 20.85
C ASN A 220 -1.12 18.44 22.22
N VAL A 221 -0.85 17.56 23.18
CA VAL A 221 -1.40 17.62 24.53
C VAL A 221 -0.74 18.75 25.33
N PRO A 222 -1.49 19.48 26.17
CA PRO A 222 -0.96 20.64 26.90
C PRO A 222 0.01 20.26 28.04
N SER A 223 -0.01 19.00 28.48
CA SER A 223 0.87 18.49 29.52
C SER A 223 1.04 16.98 29.43
N SER A 224 2.20 16.50 29.86
CA SER A 224 2.47 15.08 29.95
C SER A 224 1.52 14.40 30.92
N THR A 225 1.00 13.23 30.56
CA THR A 225 -0.07 12.57 31.31
C THR A 225 0.09 11.06 31.31
N GLU A 226 -0.25 10.43 32.43
CA GLU A 226 -0.34 8.98 32.54
C GLU A 226 -1.75 8.52 32.18
N ARG A 227 -1.84 7.47 31.36
CA ARG A 227 -3.10 6.86 30.93
C ARG A 227 -3.06 5.37 31.19
N ALA A 228 -4.16 4.83 31.70
CA ALA A 228 -4.36 3.41 31.90
C ALA A 228 -5.39 2.89 30.89
N TRP A 229 -4.99 1.93 30.08
CA TRP A 229 -5.84 1.29 29.08
C TRP A 229 -6.14 -0.13 29.49
N ARG A 230 -7.42 -0.42 29.71
CA ARG A 230 -7.89 -1.77 29.97
C ARG A 230 -8.15 -2.49 28.65
N ILE A 231 -7.52 -3.65 28.48
CA ILE A 231 -7.65 -4.53 27.34
C ILE A 231 -8.34 -5.82 27.80
N GLN A 232 -9.43 -6.16 27.13
CA GLN A 232 -10.21 -7.39 27.29
C GLN A 232 -10.29 -8.12 25.95
#